data_AF-A0A560B6M8-F1
#
_entry.id   AF-A0A560B6M8-F1
#
_cell.length_a   1.000
_cell.length_b   1.000
_cell.length_c   1.000
_cell.angle_alpha   90.00
_cell.angle_beta   90.00
_cell.angle_gamma   90.00
#
_symmetry.space_group_name_H-M   'P 1'
#
loop_
_entity.id
_entity.type
_entity.pdbx_description
1 polymer ?
#
loop_
_entity_poly.entity_id
_entity_poly.type
_entity_poly.pdbx_seq_one_letter_code
_entity_poly.pdbx_strand_id
1 'polypeptide(L)'
;MSLESFLPQIPSALLELDRGYRESRIIRDVVCYNQSAIIQFNFLAAEFHKELRGVCMQFGFGHQARSESANEDLLRHAVNNLDGFLNREFDSIVKSNFAYLRYFFEETKKSPNLRLGIMAPTDSVGLGLIDLYRDPPFPNSYIIRRISDYSPFSEVNQTGSYFLCNDIPNAVKAGKYFNHRIDQTRATTASLSNEPSEADSEWCSLWSHIGNTTNASKEELRRTCYKSNLIIPITLANNHLSIEFQGRFPLKGLDEAIFGYLCMDSTELNFFDNPASIDIGYVVADLLCTLFMTRYVFTVYSEVYQFGLSALLSTRKTHGGIHE
;
A
#
# COMPACT_ATOMS: atom_id res chain seq x y z
N MET A 1 -35.14 -20.54 -37.11
CA MET A 1 -34.07 -21.13 -36.30
C MET A 1 -32.95 -20.10 -36.22
N SER A 2 -32.68 -19.52 -35.05
CA SER A 2 -31.55 -18.59 -34.90
C SER A 2 -30.24 -19.38 -34.88
N LEU A 3 -29.21 -18.83 -35.53
CA LEU A 3 -27.85 -19.39 -35.58
C LEU A 3 -27.21 -19.56 -34.19
N GLU A 4 -27.78 -18.95 -33.15
CA GLU A 4 -27.37 -19.10 -31.75
C GLU A 4 -27.68 -20.50 -31.17
N SER A 5 -28.63 -21.23 -31.77
CA SER A 5 -29.00 -22.59 -31.33
C SER A 5 -27.99 -23.69 -31.71
N PHE A 6 -26.91 -23.35 -32.42
CA PHE A 6 -25.91 -24.30 -32.94
C PHE A 6 -24.48 -24.09 -32.40
N LEU A 7 -24.26 -23.13 -31.50
CA LEU A 7 -22.96 -23.01 -30.85
C LEU A 7 -22.83 -24.13 -29.81
N PRO A 8 -21.85 -25.04 -29.94
CA PRO A 8 -21.63 -26.07 -28.93
C PRO A 8 -21.36 -25.36 -27.60
N GLN A 9 -22.13 -25.72 -26.57
CA GLN A 9 -21.85 -25.26 -25.21
C GLN A 9 -20.42 -25.68 -24.89
N ILE A 10 -19.51 -24.70 -24.81
CA ILE A 10 -18.16 -24.93 -24.31
C ILE A 10 -18.35 -25.48 -22.90
N PRO A 11 -17.86 -26.70 -22.60
CA PRO A 11 -17.98 -27.26 -21.27
C PRO A 11 -17.42 -26.27 -20.24
N SER A 12 -18.16 -26.00 -19.16
CA SER A 12 -17.72 -25.11 -18.08
C SER A 12 -16.30 -25.42 -17.58
N ALA A 13 -15.93 -26.71 -17.60
CA ALA A 13 -14.58 -27.19 -17.28
C ALA A 13 -13.47 -26.60 -18.18
N LEU A 14 -13.72 -26.35 -19.47
CA LEU A 14 -12.73 -25.74 -20.36
C LEU A 14 -12.54 -24.24 -20.05
N LEU A 15 -13.61 -23.54 -19.66
CA LEU A 15 -13.54 -22.14 -19.24
C LEU A 15 -12.79 -21.98 -17.91
N GLU A 16 -13.00 -22.91 -16.97
CA GLU A 16 -12.27 -22.95 -15.71
C GLU A 16 -10.77 -23.26 -15.91
N LEU A 17 -10.43 -24.17 -16.82
CA LEU A 17 -9.04 -24.49 -17.17
C LEU A 17 -8.30 -23.31 -17.82
N ASP A 18 -8.96 -22.60 -18.75
CA ASP A 18 -8.37 -21.43 -19.40
C ASP A 18 -8.14 -20.29 -18.40
N ARG A 19 -9.12 -20.04 -17.52
CA ARG A 19 -9.01 -19.08 -16.43
C ARG A 19 -7.84 -19.41 -15.50
N GLY A 20 -7.73 -20.66 -15.03
CA GLY A 20 -6.64 -21.08 -14.16
C GLY A 20 -5.26 -20.96 -14.82
N TYR A 21 -5.16 -21.27 -16.11
CA TYR A 21 -3.92 -21.09 -16.88
C TYR A 21 -3.50 -19.62 -16.97
N ARG A 22 -4.47 -18.73 -17.22
CA ARG A 22 -4.24 -17.29 -17.24
C ARG A 22 -3.83 -16.74 -15.87
N GLU A 23 -4.57 -17.09 -14.81
CA GLU A 23 -4.26 -16.67 -13.44
C GLU A 23 -2.82 -17.10 -13.05
N SER A 24 -2.46 -18.35 -13.34
CA SER A 24 -1.10 -18.87 -13.12
C SER A 24 -0.04 -18.08 -13.91
N ARG A 25 -0.32 -17.75 -15.17
CA ARG A 25 0.58 -16.94 -16.00
C ARG A 25 0.80 -15.54 -15.40
N ILE A 26 -0.26 -14.89 -14.93
CA ILE A 26 -0.16 -13.56 -14.31
C ILE A 26 0.66 -13.62 -13.03
N ILE A 27 0.38 -14.59 -12.15
CA ILE A 27 1.15 -14.80 -10.91
C ILE A 27 2.63 -15.01 -11.24
N ARG A 28 2.94 -15.86 -12.22
CA ARG A 28 4.33 -16.09 -12.67
C ARG A 28 4.98 -14.79 -13.14
N ASP A 29 4.28 -14.02 -13.99
CA ASP A 29 4.83 -12.78 -14.55
C ASP A 29 5.08 -11.74 -13.44
N VAL A 30 4.19 -11.64 -12.44
CA VAL A 30 4.38 -10.83 -11.21
C VAL A 30 5.62 -11.26 -10.45
N VAL A 31 5.77 -12.56 -10.18
CA VAL A 31 6.90 -13.10 -9.42
C VAL A 31 8.22 -12.84 -10.16
N CYS A 32 8.29 -13.15 -11.46
CA CYS A 32 9.49 -12.95 -12.27
C CYS A 32 9.91 -11.48 -12.35
N TYR A 33 8.94 -10.58 -12.53
CA TYR A 33 9.19 -9.15 -12.50
C TYR A 33 9.78 -8.71 -11.15
N ASN A 34 9.11 -9.05 -10.05
CA ASN A 34 9.54 -8.59 -8.72
C ASN A 34 10.87 -9.22 -8.27
N GLN A 35 11.17 -10.46 -8.63
CA GLN A 35 12.48 -11.06 -8.39
C GLN A 35 13.59 -10.19 -9.01
N SER A 36 13.43 -9.84 -10.28
CA SER A 36 14.39 -9.01 -11.01
C SER A 36 14.46 -7.59 -10.43
N ALA A 37 13.32 -7.01 -10.08
CA ALA A 37 13.22 -5.66 -9.53
C ALA A 37 13.85 -5.57 -8.14
N ILE A 38 13.57 -6.51 -7.24
CA ILE A 38 14.10 -6.56 -5.87
C ILE A 38 15.63 -6.73 -5.90
N ILE A 39 16.15 -7.62 -6.75
CA ILE A 39 17.61 -7.82 -6.90
C ILE A 39 18.29 -6.51 -7.31
N GLN A 40 17.76 -5.84 -8.36
CA GLN A 40 18.30 -4.57 -8.84
C GLN A 40 18.19 -3.46 -7.79
N PHE A 41 17.04 -3.38 -7.11
CA PHE A 41 16.78 -2.40 -6.06
C PHE A 41 17.78 -2.54 -4.92
N ASN A 42 17.98 -3.76 -4.42
CA ASN A 42 18.94 -4.04 -3.35
C ASN A 42 20.38 -3.73 -3.77
N PHE A 43 20.79 -4.16 -4.97
CA PHE A 43 22.15 -3.94 -5.47
C PHE A 43 22.48 -2.46 -5.59
N LEU A 44 21.62 -1.69 -6.27
CA LEU A 44 21.86 -0.27 -6.49
C LEU A 44 21.71 0.54 -5.19
N ALA A 45 20.77 0.20 -4.30
CA ALA A 45 20.66 0.82 -2.98
C ALA A 45 21.95 0.62 -2.17
N ALA A 46 22.56 -0.57 -2.23
CA ALA A 46 23.83 -0.83 -1.56
C ALA A 46 24.98 0.01 -2.13
N GLU A 47 25.05 0.21 -3.46
CA GLU A 47 26.07 1.06 -4.07
C GLU A 47 25.90 2.54 -3.67
N PHE A 48 24.69 3.10 -3.73
CA PHE A 48 24.44 4.47 -3.25
C PHE A 48 24.71 4.62 -1.74
N HIS A 49 24.40 3.59 -0.95
CA HIS A 49 24.70 3.59 0.48
C HIS A 49 26.20 3.56 0.77
N LYS A 50 26.97 2.81 -0.02
CA LYS A 50 28.43 2.77 0.05
C LYS A 50 29.05 4.13 -0.31
N GLU A 51 28.52 4.80 -1.33
CA GLU A 51 28.91 6.18 -1.66
C GLU A 51 28.65 7.13 -0.47
N LEU A 52 27.45 7.09 0.10
CA LEU A 52 27.10 7.86 1.29
C LEU A 52 28.05 7.58 2.46
N ARG A 53 28.37 6.30 2.72
CA ARG A 53 29.35 5.93 3.75
C ARG A 53 30.71 6.56 3.51
N GLY A 54 31.20 6.54 2.27
CA GLY A 54 32.48 7.15 1.90
C GLY A 54 32.51 8.65 2.19
N VAL A 55 31.40 9.36 1.92
CA VAL A 55 31.26 10.77 2.26
C VAL A 55 31.17 10.97 3.77
N CYS A 56 30.30 10.23 4.47
CA CYS A 56 30.14 10.32 5.93
C CYS A 56 31.47 10.10 6.69
N MET A 57 32.34 9.19 6.23
CA MET A 57 33.67 8.99 6.83
C MET A 57 34.54 10.25 6.74
N GLN A 58 34.47 11.01 5.65
CA GLN A 58 35.19 12.28 5.51
C GLN A 58 34.66 13.35 6.47
N PHE A 59 33.38 13.24 6.88
CA PHE A 59 32.72 14.07 7.88
C PHE A 59 32.95 13.64 9.34
N GLY A 60 33.77 12.62 9.57
CA GLY A 60 34.01 12.13 10.93
C GLY A 60 33.01 11.08 11.40
N PHE A 61 32.24 10.44 10.51
CA PHE A 61 31.57 9.19 10.88
C PHE A 61 32.64 8.16 11.29
N GLY A 62 32.69 7.85 12.59
CA GLY A 62 33.69 6.96 13.20
C GLY A 62 34.95 7.63 13.77
N HIS A 63 35.16 8.95 13.60
CA HIS A 63 36.37 9.67 14.08
C HIS A 63 36.12 11.16 14.44
N GLN A 64 37.09 11.85 15.08
CA GLN A 64 37.01 13.29 15.36
C GLN A 64 37.02 14.13 14.07
N ALA A 65 36.04 15.02 13.94
CA ALA A 65 35.67 15.77 12.73
C ALA A 65 36.79 16.60 12.06
N ARG A 66 36.75 16.73 10.72
CA ARG A 66 37.56 17.68 9.95
C ARG A 66 36.66 18.60 9.10
N SER A 67 36.70 19.91 9.42
CA SER A 67 36.36 21.13 8.64
C SER A 67 35.06 21.20 7.80
N GLU A 68 34.48 22.40 7.73
CA GLU A 68 33.05 22.68 7.98
C GLU A 68 32.21 23.23 6.80
N SER A 69 32.64 23.20 5.52
CA SER A 69 31.74 23.72 4.44
C SER A 69 31.78 23.02 3.09
N ALA A 70 32.97 22.78 2.48
CA ALA A 70 33.08 22.12 1.17
C ALA A 70 32.55 20.68 1.13
N ASN A 71 32.38 20.08 2.31
CA ASN A 71 31.89 18.74 2.47
C ASN A 71 30.35 18.69 2.42
N GLU A 72 29.63 19.75 2.85
CA GLU A 72 28.15 19.73 3.03
C GLU A 72 27.39 19.41 1.73
N ASP A 73 27.79 20.00 0.61
CA ASP A 73 27.17 19.76 -0.68
C ASP A 73 27.35 18.31 -1.14
N LEU A 74 28.51 17.72 -0.89
CA LEU A 74 28.78 16.31 -1.20
C LEU A 74 27.90 15.39 -0.34
N LEU A 75 27.73 15.69 0.94
CA LEU A 75 26.85 14.90 1.82
C LEU A 75 25.39 15.04 1.42
N ARG A 76 24.94 16.26 1.14
CA ARG A 76 23.59 16.53 0.66
C ARG A 76 23.33 15.78 -0.64
N HIS A 77 24.28 15.80 -1.57
CA HIS A 77 24.19 15.07 -2.83
C HIS A 77 24.09 13.56 -2.59
N ALA A 78 24.95 12.98 -1.76
CA ALA A 78 24.93 11.54 -1.47
C ALA A 78 23.64 11.08 -0.77
N VAL A 79 23.15 11.84 0.22
CA VAL A 79 21.86 11.55 0.88
C VAL A 79 20.71 11.64 -0.12
N ASN A 80 20.65 12.73 -0.91
CA ASN A 80 19.61 12.92 -1.91
C ASN A 80 19.64 11.87 -3.02
N ASN A 81 20.82 11.37 -3.41
CA ASN A 81 20.95 10.31 -4.40
C ASN A 81 20.35 9.00 -3.90
N LEU A 82 20.70 8.59 -2.67
CA LEU A 82 20.14 7.40 -2.06
C LEU A 82 18.62 7.55 -1.88
N ASP A 83 18.14 8.66 -1.30
CA ASP A 83 16.70 8.90 -1.10
C ASP A 83 15.94 8.98 -2.43
N GLY A 84 16.48 9.70 -3.40
CA GLY A 84 15.90 9.85 -4.72
C GLY A 84 15.78 8.51 -5.44
N PHE A 85 16.81 7.67 -5.37
CA PHE A 85 16.78 6.32 -5.90
C PHE A 85 15.73 5.45 -5.18
N LEU A 86 15.80 5.35 -3.85
CA LEU A 86 14.90 4.51 -3.06
C LEU A 86 13.43 4.88 -3.29
N ASN A 87 13.11 6.17 -3.35
CA ASN A 87 11.74 6.64 -3.57
C ASN A 87 11.26 6.38 -4.99
N ARG A 88 12.06 6.74 -6.01
CA ARG A 88 11.67 6.60 -7.42
C ARG A 88 11.48 5.14 -7.80
N GLU A 89 12.42 4.26 -7.45
CA GLU A 89 12.33 2.85 -7.83
C GLU A 89 11.22 2.15 -7.06
N PHE A 90 11.03 2.46 -5.77
CA PHE A 90 9.89 1.92 -5.02
C PHE A 90 8.55 2.28 -5.66
N ASP A 91 8.35 3.56 -6.02
CA ASP A 91 7.12 4.02 -6.67
C ASP A 91 6.91 3.32 -8.04
N SER A 92 7.97 3.17 -8.82
CA SER A 92 7.96 2.44 -10.10
C SER A 92 7.53 0.97 -9.94
N ILE A 93 8.05 0.29 -8.92
CA ILE A 93 7.74 -1.11 -8.65
C ILE A 93 6.31 -1.27 -8.12
N VAL A 94 5.85 -0.37 -7.23
CA VAL A 94 4.45 -0.34 -6.75
C VAL A 94 3.49 -0.16 -7.92
N LYS A 95 3.74 0.80 -8.81
CA LYS A 95 2.94 1.04 -10.01
C LYS A 95 2.84 -0.19 -10.91
N SER A 96 3.95 -0.88 -11.10
CA SER A 96 4.00 -2.09 -11.93
C SER A 96 3.19 -3.23 -11.29
N ASN A 97 3.31 -3.42 -9.97
CA ASN A 97 2.49 -4.39 -9.24
C ASN A 97 1.00 -4.07 -9.30
N PHE A 98 0.63 -2.79 -9.23
CA PHE A 98 -0.76 -2.35 -9.36
C PHE A 98 -1.30 -2.59 -10.78
N ALA A 99 -0.46 -2.40 -11.81
CA ALA A 99 -0.81 -2.76 -13.18
C ALA A 99 -1.07 -4.27 -13.33
N TYR A 100 -0.25 -5.12 -12.70
CA TYR A 100 -0.49 -6.57 -12.70
C TYR A 100 -1.78 -6.95 -11.97
N LEU A 101 -2.08 -6.33 -10.83
CA LEU A 101 -3.35 -6.54 -10.12
C LEU A 101 -4.54 -6.14 -11.00
N ARG A 102 -4.46 -5.00 -11.70
CA ARG A 102 -5.50 -4.61 -12.65
C ARG A 102 -5.68 -5.64 -13.74
N TYR A 103 -4.60 -6.06 -14.37
CA TYR A 103 -4.63 -7.09 -15.40
C TYR A 103 -5.24 -8.40 -14.88
N PHE A 104 -4.95 -8.79 -13.64
CA PHE A 104 -5.58 -9.95 -12.99
C PHE A 104 -7.11 -9.81 -12.93
N PHE A 105 -7.62 -8.65 -12.52
CA PHE A 105 -9.06 -8.42 -12.35
C PHE A 105 -9.83 -8.04 -13.63
N GLU A 106 -9.16 -7.55 -14.68
CA GLU A 106 -9.76 -6.98 -15.90
C GLU A 106 -10.75 -7.89 -16.65
N GLU A 107 -10.57 -9.21 -16.63
CA GLU A 107 -11.50 -10.13 -17.33
C GLU A 107 -12.76 -10.46 -16.54
N THR A 108 -12.72 -10.27 -15.22
CA THR A 108 -13.87 -10.63 -14.38
C THR A 108 -14.89 -9.48 -14.35
N LYS A 109 -14.43 -8.23 -14.19
CA LYS A 109 -15.23 -7.03 -13.90
C LYS A 109 -14.39 -5.75 -14.18
N LYS A 110 -14.94 -4.55 -13.94
CA LYS A 110 -14.14 -3.30 -13.92
C LYS A 110 -12.96 -3.43 -12.94
N SER A 111 -11.79 -2.89 -13.27
CA SER A 111 -10.62 -2.91 -12.36
C SER A 111 -10.95 -2.32 -10.98
N PRO A 112 -10.47 -2.92 -9.87
CA PRO A 112 -10.65 -2.34 -8.55
C PRO A 112 -9.82 -1.06 -8.40
N ASN A 113 -10.25 -0.20 -7.48
CA ASN A 113 -9.39 0.86 -6.98
C ASN A 113 -8.35 0.22 -6.06
N LEU A 114 -7.08 0.57 -6.26
CA LEU A 114 -5.97 0.02 -5.51
C LEU A 114 -5.38 1.10 -4.61
N ARG A 115 -4.98 0.71 -3.40
CA ARG A 115 -4.39 1.62 -2.41
C ARG A 115 -3.33 0.90 -1.60
N LEU A 116 -2.21 1.58 -1.40
CA LEU A 116 -1.14 1.16 -0.51
C LEU A 116 -1.05 2.17 0.65
N GLY A 117 -1.38 1.72 1.85
CA GLY A 117 -1.26 2.52 3.07
C GLY A 117 -0.18 1.99 3.99
N ILE A 118 0.51 2.87 4.71
CA ILE A 118 1.46 2.51 5.78
C ILE A 118 1.02 3.05 7.13
N MET A 119 1.36 2.31 8.18
CA MET A 119 1.14 2.79 9.54
C MET A 119 2.20 3.81 9.92
N ALA A 120 1.76 4.96 10.43
CA ALA A 120 2.65 6.01 10.88
C ALA A 120 2.12 6.65 12.16
N PRO A 121 3.00 7.15 13.06
CA PRO A 121 2.58 7.97 14.19
C PRO A 121 1.85 9.22 13.70
N THR A 122 0.79 9.61 14.41
CA THR A 122 0.04 10.84 14.17
C THR A 122 -0.02 11.68 15.44
N ASP A 123 0.26 12.98 15.32
CA ASP A 123 0.54 13.92 16.43
C ASP A 123 -0.53 14.00 17.51
N SER A 124 -1.77 13.56 17.25
CA SER A 124 -2.91 13.71 18.17
C SER A 124 -3.62 12.41 18.53
N VAL A 125 -3.25 11.28 17.93
CA VAL A 125 -4.22 10.18 17.78
C VAL A 125 -3.64 8.76 17.93
N GLY A 126 -2.32 8.61 17.94
CA GLY A 126 -1.64 7.30 17.98
C GLY A 126 -1.19 6.86 16.58
N LEU A 127 -1.29 5.58 16.25
CA LEU A 127 -0.98 5.06 14.92
C LEU A 127 -2.14 5.35 13.95
N GLY A 128 -1.84 6.10 12.89
CA GLY A 128 -2.73 6.35 11.76
C GLY A 128 -2.28 5.61 10.51
N LEU A 129 -3.16 5.54 9.51
CA LEU A 129 -2.83 5.04 8.18
C LEU A 129 -2.59 6.22 7.24
N ILE A 130 -1.41 6.26 6.61
CA ILE A 130 -1.07 7.25 5.58
C ILE A 130 -1.05 6.55 4.23
N ASP A 131 -1.71 7.16 3.25
CA ASP A 131 -1.66 6.70 1.86
C ASP A 131 -0.30 7.00 1.25
N LEU A 132 0.43 5.94 0.88
CA LEU A 132 1.63 6.09 0.06
C LEU A 132 1.29 6.14 -1.42
N TYR A 133 0.34 5.30 -1.84
CA TYR A 133 -0.01 5.19 -3.24
C TYR A 133 -1.50 4.87 -3.39
N ARG A 134 -2.12 5.45 -4.42
CA ARG A 134 -3.53 5.24 -4.74
C ARG A 134 -3.75 5.31 -6.23
N ASP A 135 -4.54 4.37 -6.75
CA ASP A 135 -4.84 4.26 -8.17
C ASP A 135 -6.32 3.92 -8.39
N PRO A 136 -7.13 4.82 -8.94
CA PRO A 136 -6.76 6.13 -9.49
C PRO A 136 -6.29 7.11 -8.40
N PRO A 137 -5.41 8.08 -8.75
CA PRO A 137 -4.96 9.09 -7.81
C PRO A 137 -6.14 9.90 -7.30
N PHE A 138 -6.09 10.28 -6.02
CA PHE A 138 -7.12 11.08 -5.37
C PHE A 138 -6.51 12.36 -4.82
N PRO A 139 -7.13 13.54 -5.06
CA PRO A 139 -6.49 14.84 -4.81
C PRO A 139 -6.19 15.13 -3.34
N ASN A 140 -6.82 14.42 -2.42
CA ASN A 140 -6.56 14.53 -0.98
C ASN A 140 -6.03 13.19 -0.47
N SER A 141 -4.75 13.10 -0.12
CA SER A 141 -4.19 11.95 0.60
C SER A 141 -4.91 11.83 1.93
N TYR A 142 -5.53 10.68 2.16
CA TYR A 142 -6.34 10.49 3.35
C TYR A 142 -5.44 9.99 4.49
N ILE A 143 -5.40 10.75 5.58
CA ILE A 143 -4.83 10.27 6.84
C ILE A 143 -5.96 9.63 7.63
N ILE A 144 -5.98 8.30 7.69
CA ILE A 144 -6.79 7.60 8.71
C ILE A 144 -6.18 7.94 10.05
N ARG A 145 -6.92 8.70 10.85
CA ARG A 145 -6.46 9.18 12.14
C ARG A 145 -6.29 8.06 13.16
N ARG A 146 -7.17 7.04 13.15
CA ARG A 146 -6.99 5.79 13.92
C ARG A 146 -7.43 4.57 13.13
N ILE A 147 -6.60 3.53 13.20
CA ILE A 147 -6.94 2.18 12.72
C ILE A 147 -8.17 1.63 13.44
N SER A 148 -8.32 1.91 14.73
CA SER A 148 -9.47 1.48 15.54
C SER A 148 -10.82 1.99 15.05
N ASP A 149 -10.82 3.10 14.30
CA ASP A 149 -12.04 3.75 13.83
C ASP A 149 -12.54 3.13 12.50
N TYR A 150 -11.99 1.96 12.13
CA TYR A 150 -12.30 1.24 10.91
C TYR A 150 -12.30 -0.25 11.21
N SER A 151 -13.48 -0.87 11.14
CA SER A 151 -13.58 -2.30 11.42
C SER A 151 -12.66 -3.15 10.54
N PRO A 152 -12.45 -2.85 9.24
CA PRO A 152 -11.57 -3.67 8.40
C PRO A 152 -10.12 -3.69 8.89
N PHE A 153 -9.53 -2.53 9.18
CA PHE A 153 -8.15 -2.46 9.64
C PHE A 153 -8.00 -3.00 11.06
N SER A 154 -8.99 -2.78 11.92
CA SER A 154 -9.01 -3.35 13.26
C SER A 154 -9.01 -4.88 13.23
N GLU A 155 -9.80 -5.50 12.34
CA GLU A 155 -9.87 -6.95 12.18
C GLU A 155 -8.56 -7.54 11.63
N VAL A 156 -7.99 -6.92 10.59
CA VAL A 156 -6.66 -7.32 10.08
C VAL A 156 -5.60 -7.24 11.18
N ASN A 157 -5.60 -6.18 11.97
CA ASN A 157 -4.63 -6.00 13.06
C ASN A 157 -4.83 -6.97 14.23
N GLN A 158 -6.06 -7.44 14.47
CA GLN A 158 -6.35 -8.43 15.52
C GLN A 158 -6.03 -9.85 15.08
N THR A 159 -6.29 -10.18 13.81
CA THR A 159 -6.16 -11.54 13.29
C THR A 159 -4.82 -11.82 12.63
N GLY A 160 -4.09 -10.78 12.19
CA GLY A 160 -2.92 -10.90 11.34
C GLY A 160 -3.25 -11.38 9.91
N SER A 161 -4.53 -11.54 9.58
CA SER A 161 -5.01 -12.08 8.31
C SER A 161 -5.66 -10.98 7.47
N TYR A 162 -6.05 -11.32 6.24
CA TYR A 162 -6.81 -10.43 5.38
C TYR A 162 -8.22 -10.16 5.93
N PHE A 163 -8.79 -9.05 5.50
CA PHE A 163 -10.21 -8.75 5.67
C PHE A 163 -10.90 -8.74 4.31
N LEU A 164 -12.05 -9.43 4.21
CA LEU A 164 -12.87 -9.47 2.99
C LEU A 164 -14.32 -9.14 3.33
N CYS A 165 -14.87 -8.14 2.64
CA CYS A 165 -16.29 -7.84 2.68
C CYS A 165 -16.80 -7.61 1.25
N ASN A 166 -17.55 -8.56 0.71
CA ASN A 166 -18.12 -8.52 -0.64
C ASN A 166 -19.52 -7.86 -0.70
N ASP A 167 -20.09 -7.50 0.45
CA ASP A 167 -21.37 -6.81 0.57
C ASP A 167 -21.36 -5.84 1.75
N ILE A 168 -20.64 -4.73 1.55
CA ILE A 168 -20.53 -3.66 2.55
C ILE A 168 -21.90 -3.05 2.89
N PRO A 169 -22.81 -2.77 1.94
CA PRO A 169 -24.14 -2.24 2.27
C PRO A 169 -24.88 -3.08 3.32
N ASN A 170 -24.95 -4.40 3.13
CA ASN A 170 -25.63 -5.27 4.10
C ASN A 170 -24.80 -5.46 5.39
N ALA A 171 -23.47 -5.48 5.30
CA ALA A 171 -22.62 -5.52 6.49
C ALA A 171 -22.75 -4.28 7.37
N VAL A 172 -22.90 -3.09 6.77
CA VAL A 172 -23.18 -1.83 7.49
C VAL A 172 -24.57 -1.89 8.13
N LYS A 173 -25.60 -2.30 7.40
CA LYS A 173 -26.96 -2.47 7.96
C LYS A 173 -26.98 -3.40 9.17
N ALA A 174 -26.19 -4.48 9.12
CA ALA A 174 -26.06 -5.44 10.21
C ALA A 174 -25.14 -4.97 11.35
N GLY A 175 -24.54 -3.78 11.26
CA GLY A 175 -23.58 -3.27 12.25
C GLY A 175 -22.24 -4.01 12.29
N LYS A 176 -21.91 -4.78 11.25
CA LYS A 176 -20.68 -5.58 11.15
C LYS A 176 -19.54 -4.86 10.43
N TYR A 177 -19.84 -3.80 9.70
CA TYR A 177 -18.86 -3.00 8.99
C TYR A 177 -18.94 -1.54 9.43
N PHE A 178 -17.81 -0.98 9.88
CA PHE A 178 -17.69 0.41 10.28
C PHE A 178 -16.61 1.13 9.48
N ASN A 179 -17.00 2.26 8.90
CA ASN A 179 -16.11 3.20 8.24
C ASN A 179 -16.65 4.61 8.49
N HIS A 180 -15.83 5.50 9.04
CA HIS A 180 -16.22 6.89 9.34
C HIS A 180 -16.67 7.70 8.10
N ARG A 181 -16.35 7.24 6.88
CA ARG A 181 -16.83 7.85 5.64
C ARG A 181 -18.31 7.57 5.39
N ILE A 182 -18.90 6.59 6.07
CA ILE A 182 -20.29 6.21 5.89
C ILE A 182 -21.08 6.77 7.08
N ASP A 183 -22.18 7.47 6.81
CA ASP A 183 -23.17 7.82 7.83
C ASP A 183 -23.84 6.54 8.33
N GLN A 184 -23.26 5.96 9.37
CA GLN A 184 -23.68 4.68 9.94
C GLN A 184 -25.14 4.72 10.42
N THR A 185 -25.53 5.83 11.05
CA THR A 185 -26.89 6.01 11.57
C THR A 185 -27.91 5.94 10.44
N ARG A 186 -27.68 6.68 9.34
CA ARG A 186 -28.58 6.65 8.19
C ARG A 186 -28.53 5.30 7.45
N ALA A 187 -27.34 4.70 7.34
CA ALA A 187 -27.14 3.47 6.60
C ALA A 187 -27.88 2.27 7.21
N THR A 188 -27.96 2.19 8.55
CA THR A 188 -28.69 1.11 9.24
C THR A 188 -30.19 1.11 8.97
N THR A 189 -30.78 2.27 8.66
CA THR A 189 -32.22 2.43 8.38
C THR A 189 -32.55 2.57 6.89
N ALA A 190 -31.53 2.71 6.03
CA ALA A 190 -31.69 2.95 4.61
C ALA A 190 -32.21 1.71 3.85
N SER A 191 -33.04 1.91 2.84
CA SER A 191 -33.55 0.84 1.97
C SER A 191 -32.58 0.59 0.81
N LEU A 192 -31.32 0.28 1.14
CA LEU A 192 -30.29 0.07 0.12
C LEU A 192 -30.66 -1.11 -0.78
N SER A 193 -30.72 -0.86 -2.08
CA SER A 193 -30.92 -1.87 -3.11
C SER A 193 -29.66 -2.70 -3.28
N ASN A 194 -29.84 -4.02 -3.40
CA ASN A 194 -28.76 -4.94 -3.74
C ASN A 194 -28.51 -4.99 -5.26
N GLU A 195 -29.34 -4.33 -6.08
CA GLU A 195 -29.16 -4.38 -7.52
C GLU A 195 -28.09 -3.38 -8.02
N PRO A 196 -27.20 -3.82 -8.93
CA PRO A 196 -26.23 -2.96 -9.58
C PRO A 196 -26.92 -2.08 -10.63
N SER A 197 -27.60 -1.00 -10.21
CA SER A 197 -28.09 0.04 -11.13
C SER A 197 -27.08 1.19 -11.26
N GLU A 198 -27.20 2.01 -12.32
CA GLU A 198 -26.37 3.16 -12.62
C GLU A 198 -26.38 4.20 -11.49
N ALA A 199 -25.47 3.97 -10.53
CA ALA A 199 -25.29 4.68 -9.28
C ALA A 199 -26.49 4.58 -8.34
N ASP A 200 -26.41 3.61 -7.44
CA ASP A 200 -27.10 3.56 -6.16
C ASP A 200 -26.91 4.89 -5.40
N SER A 201 -27.73 5.86 -5.78
CA SER A 201 -27.63 7.25 -5.34
C SER A 201 -27.90 7.38 -3.85
N GLU A 202 -28.71 6.46 -3.30
CA GLU A 202 -28.92 6.32 -1.88
C GLU A 202 -27.62 5.87 -1.20
N TRP A 203 -26.98 4.79 -1.66
CA TRP A 203 -25.67 4.37 -1.14
C TRP A 203 -24.67 5.51 -1.20
N CYS A 204 -24.50 6.15 -2.35
CA CYS A 204 -23.55 7.26 -2.50
C CYS A 204 -23.86 8.44 -1.58
N SER A 205 -25.14 8.71 -1.27
CA SER A 205 -25.57 9.78 -0.37
C SER A 205 -25.23 9.53 1.10
N LEU A 206 -24.89 8.29 1.46
CA LEU A 206 -24.44 7.92 2.79
C LEU A 206 -22.94 8.14 2.97
N TRP A 207 -22.18 8.29 1.88
CA TRP A 207 -20.76 8.57 1.95
C TRP A 207 -20.51 10.07 2.14
N SER A 208 -19.76 10.42 3.18
CA SER A 208 -19.30 11.78 3.41
C SER A 208 -18.27 12.19 2.37
N HIS A 209 -18.34 13.47 1.97
CA HIS A 209 -17.34 14.08 1.10
C HIS A 209 -15.97 14.03 1.78
N ILE A 210 -14.97 13.51 1.07
CA ILE A 210 -13.60 13.44 1.58
C ILE A 210 -12.99 14.83 1.57
N GLY A 211 -12.72 15.38 2.76
CA GLY A 211 -12.13 16.71 2.95
C GLY A 211 -13.15 17.83 2.86
N ASN A 212 -12.82 19.01 3.41
CA ASN A 212 -13.64 20.24 3.33
C ASN A 212 -13.85 20.75 1.88
N THR A 213 -13.61 19.93 0.87
CA THR A 213 -13.90 20.21 -0.53
C THR A 213 -15.38 19.99 -0.78
N THR A 214 -16.15 21.06 -0.57
CA THR A 214 -17.55 21.24 -0.99
C THR A 214 -17.80 21.03 -2.49
N ASN A 215 -16.75 20.80 -3.30
CA ASN A 215 -16.79 20.75 -4.75
C ASN A 215 -16.36 19.41 -5.38
N ALA A 216 -16.21 18.31 -4.61
CA ALA A 216 -15.97 17.00 -5.22
C ALA A 216 -17.13 16.66 -6.18
N SER A 217 -16.81 16.36 -7.43
CA SER A 217 -17.81 16.06 -8.45
C SER A 217 -18.61 14.80 -8.06
N LYS A 218 -19.87 14.72 -8.51
CA LYS A 218 -20.71 13.52 -8.30
C LYS A 218 -20.03 12.25 -8.81
N GLU A 219 -19.21 12.38 -9.86
CA GLU A 219 -18.46 11.27 -10.46
C GLU A 219 -17.32 10.78 -9.56
N GLU A 220 -16.58 11.69 -8.91
CA GLU A 220 -15.54 11.32 -7.94
C GLU A 220 -16.12 10.61 -6.71
N LEU A 221 -17.28 11.08 -6.21
CA LEU A 221 -17.98 10.39 -5.13
C LEU A 221 -18.34 8.97 -5.53
N ARG A 222 -18.96 8.77 -6.70
CA ARG A 222 -19.37 7.45 -7.20
C ARG A 222 -18.19 6.46 -7.25
N ARG A 223 -17.01 6.92 -7.66
CA ARG A 223 -15.80 6.07 -7.73
C ARG A 223 -15.27 5.65 -6.36
N THR A 224 -15.64 6.36 -5.30
CA THR A 224 -15.13 6.11 -3.94
C THR A 224 -16.17 5.51 -2.98
N CYS A 225 -17.41 5.30 -3.45
CA CYS A 225 -18.50 4.62 -2.73
C CYS A 225 -18.48 3.12 -3.03
N TYR A 226 -17.48 2.44 -2.50
CA TYR A 226 -17.27 1.02 -2.78
C TYR A 226 -18.29 0.13 -2.06
N LYS A 227 -18.59 -1.04 -2.64
CA LYS A 227 -19.52 -2.05 -2.14
C LYS A 227 -18.82 -3.36 -1.77
N SER A 228 -17.63 -3.61 -2.32
CA SER A 228 -16.73 -4.69 -1.93
C SER A 228 -15.36 -4.14 -1.54
N ASN A 229 -14.70 -4.77 -0.57
CA ASN A 229 -13.36 -4.44 -0.13
C ASN A 229 -12.58 -5.69 0.27
N LEU A 230 -11.32 -5.73 -0.13
CA LEU A 230 -10.32 -6.70 0.27
C LEU A 230 -9.09 -5.95 0.81
N ILE A 231 -8.68 -6.26 2.03
CA ILE A 231 -7.51 -5.66 2.68
C ILE A 231 -6.55 -6.77 3.05
N ILE A 232 -5.33 -6.69 2.52
CA ILE A 232 -4.25 -7.63 2.79
C ILE A 232 -3.21 -6.91 3.67
N PRO A 233 -2.81 -7.49 4.82
CA PRO A 233 -1.71 -6.94 5.61
C PRO A 233 -0.39 -7.07 4.84
N ILE A 234 0.42 -6.02 4.91
CA ILE A 234 1.81 -6.06 4.46
C ILE A 234 2.64 -6.41 5.68
N THR A 235 3.05 -7.66 5.78
CA THR A 235 3.69 -8.23 6.96
C THR A 235 4.77 -9.23 6.56
N LEU A 236 5.70 -9.48 7.47
CA LEU A 236 6.63 -10.60 7.34
C LEU A 236 6.11 -11.89 8.00
N ALA A 237 4.92 -11.87 8.63
CA ALA A 237 4.34 -13.01 9.33
C ALA A 237 4.24 -14.28 8.45
N ASN A 238 3.98 -14.10 7.16
CA ASN A 238 3.88 -15.19 6.20
C ASN A 238 5.24 -15.76 5.77
N ASN A 239 6.35 -15.13 6.18
CA ASN A 239 7.69 -15.50 5.76
C ASN A 239 8.35 -16.37 6.84
N HIS A 240 9.02 -17.44 6.40
CA HIS A 240 9.87 -18.26 7.27
C HIS A 240 11.19 -17.54 7.58
N LEU A 241 11.14 -16.51 8.42
CA LEU A 241 12.31 -15.76 8.84
C LEU A 241 13.22 -16.62 9.72
N SER A 242 14.53 -16.58 9.46
CA SER A 242 15.50 -17.30 10.29
C SER A 242 15.60 -16.67 11.68
N ILE A 243 15.88 -17.50 12.71
CA ILE A 243 16.11 -17.03 14.09
C ILE A 243 17.24 -15.98 14.13
N GLU A 244 18.28 -16.17 13.31
CA GLU A 244 19.38 -15.22 13.21
C GLU A 244 18.92 -13.86 12.68
N PHE A 245 18.07 -13.84 11.66
CA PHE A 245 17.52 -12.59 11.13
C PHE A 245 16.63 -11.91 12.17
N GLN A 246 15.72 -12.65 12.79
CA GLN A 246 14.84 -12.13 13.85
C GLN A 246 15.64 -11.56 15.03
N GLY A 247 16.74 -12.23 15.43
CA GLY A 247 17.58 -11.77 16.53
C GLY A 247 18.44 -10.55 16.23
N ARG A 248 18.71 -10.25 14.95
CA ARG A 248 19.49 -9.09 14.51
C ARG A 248 18.63 -7.92 14.05
N PHE A 249 17.39 -8.18 13.64
CA PHE A 249 16.53 -7.14 13.14
C PHE A 249 16.02 -6.28 14.32
N PRO A 250 16.17 -4.94 14.26
CA PRO A 250 15.88 -4.04 15.38
C PRO A 250 14.40 -3.81 15.69
N LEU A 251 13.50 -4.71 15.28
CA LEU A 251 12.07 -4.66 15.55
C LEU A 251 11.65 -5.90 16.37
N LYS A 252 11.13 -5.67 17.57
CA LYS A 252 10.54 -6.73 18.40
C LYS A 252 9.20 -7.17 17.80
N GLY A 253 8.92 -8.47 17.82
CA GLY A 253 7.68 -9.04 17.25
C GLY A 253 7.62 -8.86 15.73
N LEU A 254 8.76 -9.00 15.05
CA LEU A 254 8.87 -8.80 13.60
C LEU A 254 7.94 -9.72 12.80
N ASP A 255 7.70 -10.92 13.31
CA ASP A 255 6.81 -11.95 12.80
C ASP A 255 5.32 -11.64 13.03
N GLU A 256 4.99 -10.73 13.94
CA GLU A 256 3.62 -10.27 14.18
C GLU A 256 3.38 -8.84 13.64
N ALA A 257 4.45 -8.18 13.17
CA ALA A 257 4.40 -6.80 12.73
C ALA A 257 3.68 -6.65 11.40
N ILE A 258 2.68 -5.77 11.37
CA ILE A 258 2.09 -5.24 10.15
C ILE A 258 2.81 -3.93 9.85
N PHE A 259 3.25 -3.73 8.60
CA PHE A 259 3.92 -2.50 8.15
C PHE A 259 2.97 -1.57 7.41
N GLY A 260 1.92 -2.14 6.84
CA GLY A 260 0.94 -1.42 6.04
C GLY A 260 -0.15 -2.34 5.54
N TYR A 261 -0.93 -1.83 4.60
CA TYR A 261 -2.09 -2.52 4.05
C TYR A 261 -2.16 -2.30 2.54
N LEU A 262 -2.33 -3.39 1.80
CA LEU A 262 -2.77 -3.36 0.41
C LEU A 262 -4.29 -3.44 0.41
N CYS A 263 -4.94 -2.36 -0.02
CA CYS A 263 -6.40 -2.27 -0.07
C CYS A 263 -6.86 -2.32 -1.52
N MET A 264 -7.88 -3.12 -1.78
CA MET A 264 -8.56 -3.24 -3.06
C MET A 264 -10.05 -2.98 -2.84
N ASP A 265 -10.57 -1.95 -3.50
CA ASP A 265 -11.96 -1.52 -3.34
C ASP A 265 -12.69 -1.64 -4.69
N SER A 266 -13.94 -2.10 -4.67
CA SER A 266 -14.78 -2.12 -5.87
C SER A 266 -16.16 -1.57 -5.61
N THR A 267 -16.73 -0.85 -6.57
CA THR A 267 -18.12 -0.36 -6.54
C THR A 267 -19.15 -1.47 -6.76
N GLU A 268 -18.70 -2.66 -7.14
CA GLU A 268 -19.57 -3.81 -7.39
C GLU A 268 -19.67 -4.69 -6.13
N LEU A 269 -20.82 -5.36 -5.96
CA LEU A 269 -20.98 -6.42 -4.97
C LEU A 269 -20.24 -7.68 -5.41
N ASN A 270 -19.86 -8.52 -4.45
CA ASN A 270 -19.30 -9.84 -4.72
C ASN A 270 -18.13 -9.78 -5.70
N PHE A 271 -17.32 -8.72 -5.58
CA PHE A 271 -16.24 -8.47 -6.52
C PHE A 271 -15.10 -9.46 -6.32
N PHE A 272 -14.76 -9.77 -5.07
CA PHE A 272 -13.65 -10.63 -4.70
C PHE A 272 -14.14 -12.04 -4.30
N ASP A 273 -15.17 -12.56 -4.95
CA ASP A 273 -15.71 -13.92 -4.69
C ASP A 273 -14.77 -15.03 -5.15
N ASN A 274 -13.83 -14.72 -6.06
CA ASN A 274 -12.79 -15.66 -6.47
C ASN A 274 -11.72 -15.78 -5.37
N PRO A 275 -11.48 -16.98 -4.80
CA PRO A 275 -10.42 -17.18 -3.80
C PRO A 275 -9.03 -16.73 -4.28
N ALA A 276 -8.74 -16.85 -5.57
CA ALA A 276 -7.46 -16.41 -6.14
C ALA A 276 -7.22 -14.90 -6.01
N SER A 277 -8.27 -14.10 -5.74
CA SER A 277 -8.15 -12.66 -5.42
C SER A 277 -7.36 -12.41 -4.14
N ILE A 278 -7.53 -13.29 -3.15
CA ILE A 278 -6.82 -13.22 -1.87
C ILE A 278 -5.36 -13.66 -2.10
N ASP A 279 -5.17 -14.76 -2.83
CA ASP A 279 -3.84 -15.32 -3.11
C ASP A 279 -2.95 -14.33 -3.85
N ILE A 280 -3.44 -13.72 -4.95
CA ILE A 280 -2.67 -12.69 -5.66
C ILE A 280 -2.41 -11.46 -4.79
N GLY A 281 -3.37 -11.12 -3.91
CA GLY A 281 -3.24 -10.03 -2.95
C GLY A 281 -2.05 -10.28 -2.00
N TYR A 282 -1.93 -11.48 -1.44
CA TYR A 282 -0.79 -11.86 -0.60
C TYR A 282 0.52 -11.89 -1.36
N VAL A 283 0.55 -12.46 -2.57
CA VAL A 283 1.77 -12.45 -3.42
C VAL A 283 2.28 -11.03 -3.59
N VAL A 284 1.42 -10.08 -3.94
CA VAL A 284 1.85 -8.68 -4.11
C VAL A 284 2.21 -8.03 -2.77
N ALA A 285 1.44 -8.26 -1.70
CA ALA A 285 1.72 -7.70 -0.38
C ALA A 285 3.08 -8.15 0.18
N ASP A 286 3.44 -9.42 0.03
CA ASP A 286 4.71 -9.99 0.50
C ASP A 286 5.91 -9.43 -0.30
N LEU A 287 5.75 -9.27 -1.62
CA LEU A 287 6.76 -8.67 -2.49
C LEU A 287 6.98 -7.19 -2.14
N LEU A 288 5.90 -6.44 -1.90
CA LEU A 288 5.98 -5.06 -1.42
C LEU A 288 6.59 -4.97 -0.03
N CYS A 289 6.28 -5.92 0.87
CA CYS A 289 6.88 -6.00 2.20
C CYS A 289 8.41 -6.08 2.10
N THR A 290 8.92 -6.94 1.23
CA THR A 290 10.37 -7.07 0.99
C THR A 290 11.02 -5.73 0.61
N LEU A 291 10.38 -4.95 -0.26
CA LEU A 291 10.87 -3.63 -0.67
C LEU A 291 10.84 -2.62 0.48
N PHE A 292 9.79 -2.64 1.32
CA PHE A 292 9.73 -1.82 2.52
C PHE A 292 10.89 -2.15 3.47
N MET A 293 11.15 -3.44 3.70
CA MET A 293 12.25 -3.88 4.56
C MET A 293 13.61 -3.40 4.06
N THR A 294 13.86 -3.53 2.75
CA THR A 294 15.08 -2.97 2.15
C THR A 294 15.21 -1.47 2.42
N ARG A 295 14.14 -0.71 2.21
CA ARG A 295 14.15 0.73 2.50
C ARG A 295 14.45 1.01 3.97
N TYR A 296 13.82 0.29 4.89
CA TYR A 296 14.06 0.43 6.33
C TYR A 296 15.53 0.15 6.68
N VAL A 297 16.13 -0.89 6.10
CA VAL A 297 17.55 -1.24 6.32
C VAL A 297 18.47 -0.10 5.89
N PHE A 298 18.26 0.49 4.71
CA PHE A 298 19.14 1.54 4.19
C PHE A 298 18.90 2.93 4.77
N THR A 299 17.73 3.16 5.39
CA THR A 299 17.35 4.46 5.95
C THR A 299 17.26 4.43 7.48
N VAL A 300 16.16 3.91 8.01
CA VAL A 300 15.83 3.94 9.45
C VAL A 300 16.86 3.20 10.30
N TYR A 301 17.32 2.03 9.86
CA TYR A 301 18.24 1.19 10.64
C TYR A 301 19.71 1.32 10.23
N SER A 302 20.00 2.29 9.36
CA SER A 302 21.35 2.57 8.86
C SER A 302 21.99 3.71 9.65
N GLU A 303 22.96 3.40 10.51
CA GLU A 303 23.71 4.41 11.27
C GLU A 303 24.38 5.45 10.35
N VAL A 304 24.89 5.01 9.20
CA VAL A 304 25.51 5.87 8.19
C VAL A 304 24.51 6.89 7.65
N TYR A 305 23.29 6.44 7.35
CA TYR A 305 22.24 7.31 6.84
C TYR A 305 21.76 8.28 7.91
N GLN A 306 21.49 7.77 9.13
CA GLN A 306 21.08 8.59 10.26
C GLN A 306 22.12 9.66 10.61
N PHE A 307 23.41 9.32 10.56
CA PHE A 307 24.49 10.30 10.72
C PHE A 307 24.46 11.37 9.62
N GLY A 308 24.40 10.96 8.34
CA GLY A 308 24.39 11.90 7.22
C GLY A 308 23.21 12.88 7.29
N LEU A 309 22.02 12.37 7.59
CA LEU A 309 20.83 13.19 7.77
C LEU A 309 20.97 14.15 8.96
N SER A 310 21.44 13.66 10.11
CA SER A 310 21.63 14.46 11.32
C SER A 310 22.66 15.57 11.12
N ALA A 311 23.76 15.29 10.45
CA ALA A 311 24.79 16.27 10.10
C ALA A 311 24.19 17.40 9.26
N LEU A 312 23.43 17.08 8.21
CA LEU A 312 22.75 18.08 7.36
C LEU A 312 21.67 18.90 8.09
N LEU A 313 21.01 18.32 9.10
CA LEU A 313 20.04 19.05 9.92
C LEU A 313 20.72 19.98 10.94
N SER A 314 21.89 19.59 11.44
CA SER A 314 22.66 20.38 12.41
C SER A 314 23.27 21.64 11.79
N THR A 315 23.76 21.58 10.55
CA THR A 315 24.32 22.74 9.82
C THR A 315 23.28 23.80 9.50
N ARG A 316 22.01 23.41 9.30
CA ARG A 316 20.90 24.37 9.09
C ARG A 316 20.60 25.21 10.33
N LYS A 317 20.73 24.63 11.54
CA LYS A 317 20.48 25.35 12.80
C LYS A 317 21.55 26.39 13.10
N THR A 318 22.80 26.15 12.69
CA THR A 318 23.90 27.11 12.91
C THR A 318 23.87 28.30 11.97
N HIS A 319 23.33 28.14 10.74
CA HIS A 319 23.22 29.22 9.76
C HIS A 319 21.91 30.03 9.85
N GLY A 320 20.88 29.51 10.53
CA GLY A 320 19.61 30.21 10.76
C GLY A 320 19.56 31.11 12.00
N GLY A 321 20.65 31.17 12.78
CA GLY A 321 20.74 31.95 14.04
C GLY A 321 21.31 33.36 13.89
N ILE A 322 21.49 33.87 12.67
CA ILE A 322 21.94 35.24 12.41
C ILE A 322 20.84 35.94 11.61
N HIS A 323 19.69 36.19 12.24
CA HIS A 323 18.71 37.23 11.91
C HIS A 323 17.54 37.10 12.90
N GLU A 324 17.79 37.45 14.16
CA GLU A 324 16.79 38.09 15.03
C GLU A 324 17.30 39.48 15.42
#